data_AF-A0A519T6L5-F1
#
_entry.id   AF-A0A519T6L5-F1
#
_cell.length_a   1.000
_cell.length_b   1.000
_cell.length_c   1.000
_cell.angle_alpha   90.00
_cell.angle_beta   90.00
_cell.angle_gamma   90.00
#
_symmetry.space_group_name_H-M   'P 1'
#
loop_
_entity.id
_entity.type
_entity.pdbx_description
1 polymer ?
#
loop_
_entity_poly.entity_id
_entity_poly.type
_entity_poly.pdbx_seq_one_letter_code
_entity_poly.pdbx_strand_id
1 'polypeptide(L)' 'IRGERGTGTICLNGPAARRVAVGDVIIVFSYALVDFKEARDHKPTVIFPDQHNRLS' A
#
# COMPACT_ATOMS: atom_id res chain seq x y z
N ILE A 1 5.04 3.63 -8.59
CA ILE A 1 4.56 4.58 -9.64
C ILE A 1 3.51 5.47 -9.00
N ARG A 2 3.57 6.79 -9.20
CA ARG A 2 2.61 7.72 -8.60
C ARG A 2 1.31 7.72 -9.43
N GLY A 3 0.17 7.50 -8.77
CA GLY A 3 -1.15 7.63 -9.37
C GLY A 3 -1.72 9.06 -9.27
N GLU A 4 -2.85 9.28 -9.93
CA GLU A 4 -3.61 10.53 -9.83
C GLU A 4 -4.17 10.70 -8.41
N ARG A 5 -4.11 11.93 -7.89
CA ARG A 5 -4.53 12.20 -6.50
C ARG A 5 -6.05 12.20 -6.38
N GLY A 6 -6.57 11.58 -5.33
CA GLY A 6 -8.00 11.61 -4.99
C GLY A 6 -8.87 10.59 -5.74
N THR A 7 -8.30 9.85 -6.69
CA THR A 7 -9.04 8.86 -7.47
C THR A 7 -9.27 7.54 -6.75
N GLY A 8 -8.45 7.21 -5.75
CA GLY A 8 -8.44 5.89 -5.11
C GLY A 8 -7.89 4.78 -6.03
N THR A 9 -7.18 5.14 -7.11
CA THR A 9 -6.69 4.16 -8.09
C THR A 9 -5.62 3.25 -7.49
N ILE A 10 -5.87 1.95 -7.51
CA ILE A 10 -4.89 0.89 -7.28
C ILE A 10 -4.68 0.16 -8.60
N CYS A 11 -3.43 0.12 -9.08
CA CYS A 11 -3.08 -0.44 -10.37
C CYS A 11 -1.87 -1.37 -10.26
N LEU A 12 -2.09 -2.65 -10.54
CA LEU A 12 -1.02 -3.65 -10.68
C LEU A 12 -0.68 -3.81 -12.15
N ASN A 13 0.58 -3.54 -12.48
CA ASN A 13 1.06 -3.48 -13.85
C ASN A 13 1.92 -4.70 -14.19
N GLY A 14 1.97 -5.06 -15.48
CA GLY A 14 2.88 -6.08 -15.99
C GLY A 14 2.64 -7.46 -15.38
N PRO A 15 3.70 -8.22 -15.01
CA PRO A 15 3.56 -9.58 -14.49
C PRO A 15 2.67 -9.72 -13.25
N ALA A 16 2.61 -8.68 -12.39
CA ALA A 16 1.76 -8.69 -11.21
C ALA A 16 0.26 -8.79 -11.57
N ALA A 17 -0.15 -8.17 -12.69
CA ALA A 17 -1.53 -8.22 -13.18
C ALA A 17 -1.99 -9.64 -13.55
N ARG A 18 -1.06 -10.60 -13.73
CA ARG A 18 -1.40 -12.00 -14.05
C ARG A 18 -1.86 -12.81 -12.85
N ARG A 19 -1.77 -12.25 -11.63
CA ARG A 19 -2.04 -12.96 -10.36
C ARG A 19 -3.09 -12.26 -9.50
N VAL A 20 -3.74 -11.24 -10.03
CA VAL A 20 -4.71 -10.38 -9.34
C VAL A 20 -5.79 -9.93 -10.31
N ALA A 21 -6.97 -9.65 -9.78
CA ALA A 21 -8.10 -9.13 -10.53
C ALA A 21 -8.69 -7.87 -9.87
N VAL A 22 -9.45 -7.09 -10.64
CA VAL A 22 -10.25 -5.99 -10.09
C VAL A 22 -11.26 -6.58 -9.10
N GLY A 23 -11.30 -6.03 -7.89
CA GLY A 23 -12.14 -6.52 -6.79
C GLY A 23 -11.37 -7.30 -5.72
N ASP A 24 -10.14 -7.74 -6.01
CA ASP A 24 -9.29 -8.35 -4.99
C ASP A 24 -8.92 -7.35 -3.90
N VAL A 25 -8.94 -7.82 -2.65
CA VAL A 25 -8.39 -7.08 -1.51
C VAL A 25 -6.90 -7.37 -1.42
N ILE A 26 -6.07 -6.32 -1.46
CA ILE A 26 -4.61 -6.45 -1.40
C ILE A 26 -4.03 -5.72 -0.20
N ILE A 27 -2.83 -6.13 0.22
CA ILE A 27 -2.02 -5.42 1.23
C ILE A 27 -0.82 -4.80 0.51
N VAL A 28 -0.60 -3.50 0.72
CA VAL A 28 0.57 -2.77 0.24
C VAL A 28 1.45 -2.44 1.44
N PHE A 29 2.72 -2.83 1.40
CA PHE A 29 3.68 -2.55 2.47
C PHE A 29 5.03 -2.13 1.87
N SER A 30 5.84 -1.50 2.70
CA SER A 30 7.25 -1.21 2.42
C SER A 30 8.09 -1.60 3.64
N TYR A 31 9.39 -1.79 3.40
CA TYR A 31 10.36 -2.01 4.45
C TYR A 31 11.31 -0.83 4.52
N ALA A 32 11.85 -0.60 5.71
CA ALA A 32 12.95 0.32 5.95
C ALA A 32 14.08 -0.44 6.62
N LEU A 33 15.31 -0.09 6.26
CA LEU A 33 16.50 -0.48 7.02
C LEU A 33 16.74 0.60 8.06
N VAL A 34 16.79 0.20 9.32
CA VAL A 34 17.00 1.07 10.48
C VAL A 34 17.94 0.38 11.44
N ASP A 35 18.63 1.16 12.27
CA ASP A 35 19.51 0.60 13.29
C ASP A 35 18.69 -0.15 14.35
N PHE A 36 19.31 -1.15 15.00
CA PHE A 36 18.63 -2.00 15.97
C PHE A 36 17.93 -1.22 17.10
N LYS A 37 18.56 -0.13 17.55
CA LYS A 37 17.99 0.74 18.59
C LYS A 37 16.74 1.47 18.09
N GLU A 38 16.79 2.02 16.89
CA GLU A 38 15.68 2.75 16.26
C GLU A 38 14.53 1.80 15.89
N ALA A 39 14.84 0.56 15.52
CA ALA A 39 13.85 -0.46 15.19
C ALA A 39 12.86 -0.73 16.33
N ARG A 40 13.30 -0.63 17.60
CA ARG A 40 12.44 -0.85 18.76
C ARG A 40 11.37 0.23 18.93
N ASP A 41 11.70 1.45 18.55
CA ASP A 41 10.83 2.62 18.69
C ASP A 41 10.12 2.97 17.37
N HIS A 42 10.42 2.25 16.28
CA HIS A 42 9.83 2.49 14.98
C HIS A 42 8.32 2.25 15.01
N LYS A 43 7.55 3.30 14.69
CA LYS A 43 6.09 3.24 14.55
C LYS A 43 5.74 3.26 13.07
N PRO A 44 5.34 2.11 12.48
CA PRO A 44 4.94 2.10 11.08
C PRO A 44 3.68 2.94 10.90
N THR A 45 3.56 3.56 9.73
CA THR A 45 2.29 4.17 9.34
C THR A 45 1.37 3.07 8.83
N VAL A 46 0.24 2.89 9.49
CA VAL A 46 -0.79 1.92 9.10
C VAL A 46 -1.98 2.68 8.57
N ILE A 47 -2.44 2.33 7.37
CA ILE A 47 -3.51 3.03 6.65
C ILE A 47 -4.60 2.01 6.33
N PHE A 48 -5.82 2.31 6.77
CA PHE A 48 -7.02 1.51 6.51
C PHE A 48 -8.02 2.34 5.69
N PRO A 49 -7.98 2.25 4.36
CA PRO A 49 -8.96 2.94 3.53
C PRO A 49 -10.31 2.23 3.51
N ASP A 50 -11.34 2.94 3.06
CA ASP A 50 -12.65 2.37 2.77
C ASP A 50 -12.65 1.47 1.51
N GLN A 51 -13.82 0.94 1.16
CA GLN A 51 -14.02 0.10 -0.03
C GLN A 51 -13.78 0.83 -1.37
N HIS A 52 -13.63 2.16 -1.34
CA HIS A 52 -13.32 3.01 -2.48
C HIS A 52 -11.89 3.54 -2.45
N ASN A 53 -11.03 2.96 -1.60
CA ASN A 53 -9.63 3.35 -1.40
C ASN A 53 -9.47 4.80 -0.91
N ARG A 54 -10.43 5.32 -0.13
CA ARG A 54 -10.41 6.68 0.43
C ARG A 54 -10.17 6.64 1.93
N LEU A 55 -9.59 7.73 2.44
CA LEU A 55 -9.39 7.98 3.86
C LEU A 55 -10.36 9.09 4.26
N SER A 56 -11.26 8.77 5.19
CA SER A 56 -12.19 9.70 5.82
C SER A 56 -11.54 10.46 6.97
#